data_AF-A0A9N8KN25-F1
#
_entry.id   AF-A0A9N8KN25-F1
#
_cell.length_a   1.000
_cell.length_b   1.000
_cell.length_c   1.000
_cell.angle_alpha   90.00
_cell.angle_beta   90.00
_cell.angle_gamma   90.00
#
_symmetry.space_group_name_H-M   'P 1'
#
loop_
_entity.id
_entity.type
_entity.pdbx_description
1 polymer ?
#
loop_
_entity_poly.entity_id
_entity_poly.type
_entity_poly.pdbx_seq_one_letter_code
_entity_poly.pdbx_strand_id
1 'polypeptide(L)'
;MPDSLKAILVDDWEKVTRENRLVPLPSKTPVAQFLADYSASEGAKRREGSAEADILEEVIAGVKEYFNKSIGRILLYRFERPQWSDIHAQLNKGTGDLTGKLPTDIYGVEHLCRLFG
;
A
#
# COMPACT_ATOMS: atom_id res chain seq x y z
N MET A 1 -10.67 13.22 6.63
CA MET A 1 -9.56 13.14 5.66
C MET A 1 -9.11 14.55 5.30
N PRO A 2 -7.80 14.87 5.35
CA PRO A 2 -7.26 16.17 4.94
C PRO A 2 -7.62 16.50 3.48
N ASP A 3 -7.88 17.77 3.17
CA ASP A 3 -8.29 18.17 1.81
C ASP A 3 -7.19 17.95 0.77
N SER A 4 -5.93 18.03 1.18
CA SER A 4 -4.78 17.65 0.34
C SER A 4 -4.83 16.18 -0.10
N LEU A 5 -5.23 15.28 0.79
CA LEU A 5 -5.36 13.86 0.46
C LEU A 5 -6.57 13.60 -0.45
N LYS A 6 -7.69 14.31 -0.25
CA LYS A 6 -8.83 14.24 -1.17
C LYS A 6 -8.43 14.66 -2.58
N ALA A 7 -7.69 15.75 -2.72
CA ALA A 7 -7.21 16.23 -4.02
C ALA A 7 -6.33 15.17 -4.72
N ILE A 8 -5.43 14.51 -3.98
CA ILE A 8 -4.61 13.41 -4.50
C ILE A 8 -5.48 12.24 -4.97
N LEU A 9 -6.52 11.87 -4.21
CA LEU A 9 -7.41 10.76 -4.59
C LEU A 9 -8.28 11.08 -5.81
N VAL A 10 -8.73 12.33 -5.97
CA VAL A 10 -9.45 12.77 -7.16
C VAL A 10 -8.54 12.68 -8.39
N ASP A 11 -7.31 13.19 -8.29
CA ASP A 11 -6.32 13.14 -9.36
C ASP A 11 -5.91 11.69 -9.72
N ASP A 12 -5.70 10.83 -8.72
CA ASP A 12 -5.46 9.39 -8.94
C ASP A 12 -6.63 8.72 -9.65
N TRP A 13 -7.86 8.99 -9.22
CA TRP A 13 -9.06 8.47 -9.88
C TRP A 13 -9.15 8.91 -11.34
N GLU A 14 -8.88 10.18 -11.65
CA GLU A 14 -8.90 10.68 -13.04
C GLU A 14 -7.84 9.99 -13.91
N LYS A 15 -6.61 9.85 -13.40
CA LYS A 15 -5.50 9.19 -14.12
C LYS A 15 -5.82 7.74 -14.47
N VAL A 16 -6.38 6.98 -13.53
CA VAL A 16 -6.65 5.55 -13.76
C VAL A 16 -7.91 5.36 -14.61
N THR A 17 -8.98 6.12 -14.35
CA THR A 17 -10.30 5.85 -14.94
C THR A 17 -10.59 6.64 -16.21
N ARG A 18 -10.09 7.87 -16.33
CA ARG A 18 -10.33 8.73 -17.51
C ARG A 18 -9.17 8.66 -18.50
N GLU A 19 -7.94 8.57 -18.00
CA GLU A 19 -6.73 8.61 -18.83
C GLU A 19 -6.11 7.22 -19.08
N ASN A 20 -6.67 6.17 -18.48
CA ASN A 20 -6.21 4.78 -18.60
C ASN A 20 -4.71 4.61 -18.27
N ARG A 21 -4.21 5.30 -17.24
CA ARG A 21 -2.84 5.12 -16.75
C ARG A 21 -2.78 4.05 -15.68
N LEU A 22 -1.73 3.22 -15.74
CA LEU A 22 -1.40 2.25 -14.70
C LEU A 22 -0.19 2.74 -13.91
N VAL A 23 -0.22 2.55 -12.60
CA VAL A 23 0.97 2.72 -11.75
C VAL A 23 1.96 1.61 -12.09
N PRO A 24 3.24 1.91 -12.36
CA PRO A 24 4.24 0.88 -12.62
C PRO A 24 4.51 0.08 -11.35
N LEU A 25 4.55 -1.25 -11.48
CA LEU A 25 4.79 -2.19 -10.39
C LEU A 25 5.99 -3.10 -10.73
N PRO A 26 6.86 -3.45 -9.78
CA PRO A 26 6.85 -3.03 -8.37
C PRO A 26 7.09 -1.53 -8.18
N SER A 27 6.45 -0.93 -7.18
CA SER A 27 6.60 0.48 -6.86
C SER A 27 8.03 0.80 -6.43
N LYS A 28 8.49 2.01 -6.79
CA LYS A 28 9.77 2.56 -6.30
C LYS A 28 9.73 2.88 -4.80
N THR A 29 8.53 3.07 -4.25
CA THR A 29 8.31 3.32 -2.82
C THR A 29 7.19 2.42 -2.34
N PRO A 30 7.49 1.13 -2.05
CA PRO A 30 6.50 0.18 -1.58
C PRO A 30 5.88 0.59 -0.25
N VAL A 31 4.63 0.18 0.01
CA VAL A 31 3.94 0.41 1.27
C VAL A 31 4.74 -0.08 2.47
N ALA A 32 5.40 -1.24 2.35
CA ALA A 32 6.24 -1.79 3.41
C ALA A 32 7.38 -0.84 3.79
N GLN A 33 8.05 -0.23 2.79
CA GLN A 33 9.11 0.76 3.02
C GLN A 33 8.56 2.03 3.63
N PHE A 34 7.47 2.58 3.06
CA PHE A 34 6.84 3.79 3.57
C PHE A 34 6.41 3.66 5.04
N LEU A 35 5.79 2.54 5.40
CA LEU A 35 5.37 2.27 6.78
C LEU A 35 6.56 2.04 7.72
N ALA A 36 7.66 1.46 7.22
CA ALA A 36 8.89 1.33 8.00
C ALA A 36 9.52 2.71 8.28
N ASP A 37 9.59 3.58 7.28
CA ASP A 37 10.08 4.95 7.41
C ASP A 37 9.21 5.75 8.40
N TYR A 38 7.88 5.61 8.29
CA TYR A 38 6.94 6.19 9.24
C TYR A 38 7.19 5.67 10.65
N SER A 39 7.28 4.35 10.83
CA SER A 39 7.58 3.70 12.12
C SER A 39 8.85 4.23 12.76
N ALA A 40 9.93 4.41 11.98
CA ALA A 40 11.20 4.91 12.48
C ALA A 40 11.09 6.38 12.92
N SER A 41 10.42 7.21 12.10
CA SER A 41 10.25 8.64 12.37
C SER A 41 9.36 8.91 13.59
N GLU A 42 8.33 8.10 13.78
CA GLU A 42 7.35 8.22 14.86
C GLU A 42 7.83 7.50 16.13
N GLY A 43 8.51 6.35 15.98
CA GLY A 43 9.12 5.62 17.08
C GLY A 43 10.18 6.46 17.81
N ALA A 44 10.97 7.24 17.07
CA ALA A 44 11.97 8.14 17.65
C ALA A 44 11.38 9.25 18.57
N LYS A 45 10.08 9.51 18.47
CA LYS A 45 9.36 10.50 19.30
C LYS A 45 8.73 9.88 20.54
N ARG A 46 8.77 8.55 20.68
CA ARG A 46 8.14 7.78 21.75
C ARG A 46 9.20 7.15 22.64
N ARG A 47 8.84 6.92 23.90
CA ARG A 47 9.73 6.19 24.81
C ARG A 47 9.65 4.70 24.49
N GLU A 48 10.79 4.04 24.40
CA GLU A 48 10.84 2.59 24.21
C GLU A 48 10.13 1.84 25.35
N GLY A 49 9.34 0.83 25.00
CA GLY A 49 8.49 0.07 25.94
C GLY A 49 7.35 0.88 26.58
N SER A 50 6.96 2.00 25.98
CA SER A 50 5.75 2.73 26.36
C SER A 50 4.52 2.18 25.63
N ALA A 51 3.34 2.35 26.22
CA ALA A 51 2.08 1.96 25.59
C ALA A 51 1.89 2.66 24.23
N GLU A 52 2.36 3.89 24.08
CA GLU A 52 2.31 4.63 22.83
C GLU A 52 3.19 4.02 21.73
N ALA A 53 4.31 3.39 22.09
CA ALA A 53 5.18 2.65 21.17
C ALA A 53 4.53 1.34 20.73
N ASP A 54 3.95 0.59 21.69
CA ASP A 54 3.25 -0.67 21.40
C ASP A 54 2.03 -0.41 20.48
N ILE A 55 1.24 0.63 20.77
CA ILE A 55 0.11 1.04 19.92
C ILE A 55 0.57 1.39 18.51
N LEU A 56 1.71 2.07 18.35
CA LEU A 56 2.24 2.41 17.03
C LEU A 56 2.58 1.14 16.23
N GLU A 57 3.23 0.17 16.86
CA GLU A 57 3.57 -1.11 16.23
C GLU A 57 2.31 -1.88 15.81
N GLU A 58 1.33 -1.98 16.71
CA GLU A 58 0.04 -2.64 16.44
C GLU A 58 -0.72 -1.97 15.28
N VAL A 59 -0.77 -0.64 15.26
CA VAL A 59 -1.43 0.12 14.18
C VAL A 59 -0.74 -0.15 12.85
N ILE A 60 0.60 -0.10 12.80
CA ILE A 60 1.35 -0.35 11.56
C ILE A 60 1.15 -1.79 11.08
N ALA A 61 1.19 -2.76 11.98
CA ALA A 61 0.91 -4.17 11.65
C ALA A 61 -0.52 -4.35 11.11
N GLY A 62 -1.50 -3.72 11.77
CA GLY A 62 -2.90 -3.74 11.34
C GLY A 62 -3.11 -3.13 9.96
N VAL A 63 -2.46 -2.00 9.65
CA VAL A 63 -2.52 -1.36 8.33
C VAL A 63 -1.90 -2.26 7.26
N LYS A 64 -0.74 -2.87 7.50
CA LYS A 64 -0.11 -3.82 6.55
C LYS A 64 -1.03 -5.00 6.24
N GLU A 65 -1.57 -5.63 7.29
CA GLU A 65 -2.44 -6.78 7.16
C GLU A 65 -3.74 -6.43 6.42
N TYR A 66 -4.35 -5.29 6.79
CA TYR A 66 -5.57 -4.82 6.14
C TYR A 66 -5.34 -4.47 4.67
N PHE A 67 -4.22 -3.83 4.34
CA PHE A 67 -3.84 -3.54 2.96
C PHE A 67 -3.67 -4.83 2.13
N ASN A 68 -2.91 -5.80 2.65
CA ASN A 68 -2.66 -7.08 1.98
C ASN A 68 -3.97 -7.83 1.66
N LYS A 69 -4.95 -7.78 2.56
CA LYS A 69 -6.28 -8.39 2.36
C LYS A 69 -7.19 -7.58 1.44
N SER A 70 -7.03 -6.26 1.38
CA SER A 70 -7.97 -5.35 0.74
C SER A 70 -7.61 -5.00 -0.71
N ILE A 71 -6.33 -5.02 -1.08
CA ILE A 71 -5.84 -4.58 -2.39
C ILE A 71 -6.58 -5.25 -3.55
N GLY A 72 -6.58 -6.59 -3.61
CA GLY A 72 -7.24 -7.36 -4.66
C GLY A 72 -8.78 -7.33 -4.58
N ARG A 73 -9.38 -6.75 -3.54
CA ARG A 73 -10.83 -6.75 -3.32
C ARG A 73 -11.44 -5.38 -3.62
N ILE A 74 -11.00 -4.36 -2.90
CA ILE A 74 -11.68 -3.05 -2.83
C ILE A 74 -10.81 -1.85 -3.25
N LEU A 75 -9.48 -2.00 -3.37
CA LEU A 75 -8.59 -0.84 -3.62
C LEU A 75 -8.21 -0.63 -5.09
N LEU A 76 -8.56 -1.57 -5.98
CA LEU A 76 -8.21 -1.52 -7.39
C LEU A 76 -9.39 -1.13 -8.26
N TYR A 77 -9.18 -0.16 -9.13
CA TYR A 77 -10.11 0.20 -10.19
C TYR A 77 -10.20 -0.92 -11.23
N ARG A 78 -11.28 -0.90 -12.02
CA ARG A 78 -11.55 -1.93 -13.04
C ARG A 78 -10.38 -2.10 -14.02
N PHE A 79 -9.71 -1.00 -14.39
CA PHE A 79 -8.60 -1.02 -15.36
C PHE A 79 -7.32 -1.65 -14.80
N GLU A 80 -7.14 -1.67 -13.47
CA GLU A 80 -5.97 -2.29 -12.82
C GLU A 80 -6.13 -3.81 -12.60
N ARG A 81 -7.34 -4.36 -12.85
CA ARG A 81 -7.63 -5.78 -12.60
C ARG A 81 -6.75 -6.76 -13.39
N PRO A 82 -6.44 -6.53 -14.69
CA PRO A 82 -5.50 -7.38 -15.42
C PRO A 82 -4.10 -7.37 -14.79
N GLN A 83 -3.58 -6.18 -14.43
CA GLN A 83 -2.29 -6.04 -13.76
C GLN A 83 -2.23 -6.80 -12.42
N TRP A 84 -3.31 -6.75 -11.64
CA TRP A 84 -3.42 -7.55 -10.42
C TRP A 84 -3.39 -9.05 -10.68
N SER A 85 -4.11 -9.55 -11.68
CA SER A 85 -4.09 -10.98 -12.03
C SER A 85 -2.68 -11.47 -12.35
N ASP A 86 -1.93 -10.69 -13.12
CA ASP A 86 -0.55 -11.03 -13.49
C ASP A 86 0.40 -11.02 -12.27
N ILE A 87 0.26 -10.04 -11.39
CA ILE A 87 1.06 -9.96 -10.16
C ILE A 87 0.69 -11.07 -9.20
N HIS A 88 -0.61 -11.31 -8.98
CA HIS A 88 -1.09 -12.36 -8.08
C HIS A 88 -0.65 -13.74 -8.56
N ALA A 89 -0.65 -13.99 -9.87
CA ALA A 89 -0.08 -15.21 -10.43
C ALA A 89 1.42 -15.32 -10.12
N GLN A 90 2.20 -14.24 -10.28
CA GLN A 90 3.63 -14.23 -9.97
C GLN A 90 3.94 -14.42 -8.48
N LEU A 91 3.15 -13.84 -7.58
CA LEU A 91 3.28 -14.02 -6.13
C LEU A 91 3.14 -15.48 -5.72
N ASN A 92 2.22 -16.20 -6.38
CA ASN A 92 1.93 -17.61 -6.11
C ASN A 92 2.81 -18.58 -6.92
N LYS A 93 3.69 -18.10 -7.80
CA LYS A 93 4.68 -18.95 -8.47
C LYS A 93 5.74 -19.36 -7.47
N GLY A 94 6.21 -20.60 -7.56
CA GLY A 94 7.32 -21.09 -6.73
C GLY A 94 8.71 -20.57 -7.12
N THR A 95 8.81 -19.75 -8.18
CA THR A 95 10.08 -19.18 -8.67
C THR A 95 9.87 -17.77 -9.23
N GLY A 96 10.86 -16.88 -9.04
CA GLY A 96 10.90 -15.51 -9.57
C GLY A 96 11.09 -14.43 -8.51
N ASP A 97 11.31 -13.19 -8.95
CA ASP A 97 11.65 -12.05 -8.07
C ASP A 97 10.51 -11.58 -7.16
N LEU A 98 9.28 -12.02 -7.44
CA LEU A 98 8.08 -11.69 -6.69
C LEU A 98 7.56 -12.87 -5.85
N THR A 99 8.17 -14.05 -5.95
CA THR A 99 7.74 -15.24 -5.19
C THR A 99 7.83 -14.97 -3.70
N GLY A 100 6.72 -15.24 -3.00
CA GLY A 100 6.65 -15.09 -1.54
C GLY A 100 6.60 -13.65 -1.02
N LYS A 101 6.57 -12.65 -1.90
CA LYS A 101 6.35 -11.25 -1.49
C LYS A 101 4.90 -11.00 -1.12
N LEU A 102 4.66 -9.98 -0.31
CA LEU A 102 3.32 -9.50 0.03
C LEU A 102 2.94 -8.33 -0.87
N PRO A 103 1.64 -8.05 -1.05
CA PRO A 103 1.21 -6.84 -1.74
C PRO A 103 1.83 -5.54 -1.19
N THR A 104 2.09 -5.45 0.11
CA THR A 104 2.81 -4.32 0.72
C THR A 104 4.22 -4.11 0.16
N ASP A 105 4.87 -5.14 -0.39
CA ASP A 105 6.22 -5.07 -0.95
C ASP A 105 6.23 -4.69 -2.44
N ILE A 106 5.04 -4.63 -3.06
CA ILE A 106 4.88 -4.43 -4.51
C ILE A 106 4.16 -3.12 -4.78
N TYR A 107 3.05 -2.85 -4.07
CA TYR A 107 2.21 -1.69 -4.30
C TYR A 107 2.74 -0.46 -3.57
N GLY A 108 2.43 0.71 -4.11
CA GLY A 108 2.90 2.00 -3.61
C GLY A 108 1.91 2.72 -2.70
N VAL A 109 2.30 3.93 -2.32
CA VAL A 109 1.49 4.83 -1.48
C VAL A 109 0.20 5.28 -2.16
N GLU A 110 0.16 5.30 -3.48
CA GLU A 110 -1.03 5.61 -4.28
C GLU A 110 -2.19 4.69 -3.89
N HIS A 111 -1.93 3.39 -3.79
CA HIS A 111 -2.91 2.39 -3.38
C HIS A 111 -3.19 2.44 -1.88
N LEU A 112 -2.18 2.75 -1.06
CA LEU A 112 -2.35 2.91 0.39
C LEU A 112 -3.30 4.07 0.71
N CYS A 113 -3.19 5.19 -0.01
CA CYS A 113 -4.07 6.35 0.16
C CYS A 113 -5.54 5.98 -0.03
N ARG A 114 -5.84 5.08 -0.99
CA ARG A 114 -7.22 4.59 -1.24
C ARG A 114 -7.79 3.81 -0.06
N LEU A 115 -6.96 3.24 0.81
CA LEU A 115 -7.39 2.53 2.02
C LEU A 115 -8.03 3.47 3.05
N PHE A 116 -7.56 4.73 3.08
CA PHE A 116 -8.06 5.78 3.95
C PHE A 116 -9.05 6.72 3.24
N GLY A 117 -9.33 6.41 1.97
CA GLY A 117 -10.17 7.11 0.99
C GLY A 117 -11.65 7.08 1.26
#